data_AF-A0A4R5EPK0-F1
#
_entry.id   AF-A0A4R5EPK0-F1
#
_cell.length_a   1.000
_cell.length_b   1.000
_cell.length_c   1.000
_cell.angle_alpha   90.00
_cell.angle_beta   90.00
_cell.angle_gamma   90.00
#
_symmetry.space_group_name_H-M   'P 1'
#
loop_
_entity.id
_entity.type
_entity.pdbx_description
1 polymer ?
#
loop_
_entity_poly.entity_id
_entity_poly.type
_entity_poly.pdbx_seq_one_letter_code
_entity_poly.pdbx_strand_id
1 'polypeptide(L)'
;MVSRFYSDAAGATMWVLDRESHEGSWASVDYEPGQPDYEVQQAGDRSLWDETEAAYLQWIKWGRPDITRFGITITPDKQTIWLDTPANPL
;
A
#
# COMPACT_ATOMS: atom_id res chain seq x y z
N MET A 1 -2.31 -1.31 7.69
CA MET A 1 -3.03 -1.02 6.45
C MET A 1 -3.91 -2.19 6.04
N VAL A 2 -5.21 -1.95 5.93
CA VAL A 2 -6.18 -2.84 5.27
C VAL A 2 -6.73 -2.07 4.08
N SER A 3 -6.72 -2.68 2.90
CA SER A 3 -7.42 -2.16 1.73
C SER A 3 -8.74 -2.89 1.50
N ARG A 4 -9.79 -2.15 1.12
CA ARG A 4 -11.03 -2.72 0.60
C ARG A 4 -11.40 -2.01 -0.70
N PHE A 5 -11.89 -2.79 -1.66
CA PHE A 5 -12.32 -2.32 -2.97
C PHE A 5 -13.80 -2.62 -3.14
N TYR A 6 -14.60 -1.60 -3.45
CA TYR A 6 -16.02 -1.75 -3.77
C TYR A 6 -16.22 -1.33 -5.22
N SER A 7 -16.76 -2.20 -6.07
CA SER A 7 -17.06 -1.89 -7.46
C SER A 7 -18.52 -2.16 -7.78
N ASP A 8 -19.18 -1.19 -8.40
CA ASP A 8 -20.39 -1.41 -9.18
C ASP A 8 -20.17 -0.93 -10.64
N ALA A 9 -21.16 -1.06 -11.50
CA ALA A 9 -21.03 -0.66 -12.91
C ALA A 9 -20.84 0.86 -13.12
N ALA A 10 -20.84 1.68 -12.06
CA ALA A 10 -20.75 3.14 -12.09
C ALA A 10 -19.43 3.71 -11.55
N GLY A 11 -18.57 2.89 -10.92
CA GLY A 11 -17.29 3.34 -10.39
C GLY A 11 -16.78 2.44 -9.29
N ALA A 12 -15.67 2.83 -8.67
CA ALA A 12 -15.14 2.11 -7.52
C ALA A 12 -14.42 3.03 -6.54
N THR A 13 -14.65 2.82 -5.24
CA THR A 13 -13.85 3.46 -4.19
C THR A 13 -12.96 2.43 -3.53
N MET A 14 -11.66 2.75 -3.47
CA MET A 14 -10.71 2.01 -2.64
C MET A 14 -10.53 2.72 -1.30
N TRP A 15 -10.72 1.99 -0.21
CA TRP A 15 -10.47 2.48 1.14
C TRP A 15 -9.18 1.88 1.69
N VAL A 16 -8.33 2.72 2.25
CA VAL A 16 -7.09 2.36 2.93
C VAL A 16 -7.20 2.78 4.39
N LEU A 17 -7.15 1.81 5.30
CA LEU A 17 -7.40 2.04 6.71
C LEU A 17 -6.20 1.61 7.55
N ASP A 18 -5.83 2.42 8.54
CA ASP A 18 -4.98 1.94 9.62
C ASP A 18 -5.71 0.85 10.42
N ARG A 19 -4.97 -0.19 10.84
CA ARG A 19 -5.52 -1.31 11.60
C ARG A 19 -5.52 -1.07 13.11
N GLU A 20 -4.65 -0.18 13.59
CA GLU A 20 -4.39 -0.04 15.03
C GLU A 20 -5.52 0.69 15.77
N SER A 21 -6.29 1.54 15.08
CA SER A 21 -7.39 2.30 15.68
C SER A 21 -8.50 2.59 14.67
N HIS A 22 -9.75 2.62 15.14
CA HIS A 22 -10.90 3.10 14.37
C HIS A 22 -10.92 4.62 14.16
N GLU A 23 -10.09 5.35 14.93
CA GLU A 23 -9.81 6.78 14.77
C GLU A 23 -8.47 7.01 14.05
N GLY A 24 -7.85 5.94 13.57
CA GLY A 24 -6.55 5.96 12.91
C GLY A 24 -6.60 6.66 11.56
N SER A 25 -5.42 6.81 10.95
CA SER A 25 -5.33 7.43 9.63
C SER A 25 -6.09 6.62 8.57
N TRP A 26 -6.61 7.31 7.56
CA TRP A 26 -7.34 6.69 6.45
C TRP A 26 -7.11 7.45 5.14
N ALA A 27 -7.36 6.75 4.02
CA ALA A 27 -7.49 7.36 2.70
C ALA A 27 -8.61 6.68 1.89
N SER A 28 -9.27 7.42 1.01
CA SER A 28 -10.17 6.93 -0.03
C SER A 28 -9.66 7.38 -1.40
N VAL A 29 -9.83 6.52 -2.40
CA VAL A 29 -9.48 6.80 -3.80
C VAL A 29 -10.67 6.43 -4.67
N ASP A 30 -11.19 7.40 -5.39
CA ASP A 30 -12.36 7.25 -6.23
C ASP A 30 -11.97 7.07 -7.69
N TYR A 31 -12.45 5.97 -8.28
CA TYR A 31 -12.40 5.69 -9.70
C TYR A 31 -13.77 5.91 -10.31
N GLU A 32 -13.82 6.82 -11.28
CA GLU A 32 -14.99 7.07 -12.11
C GLU A 32 -14.68 6.73 -13.58
N PRO A 33 -15.50 5.89 -14.25
CA PRO A 33 -15.29 5.57 -15.66
C PRO A 33 -15.31 6.84 -16.53
N GLY A 34 -14.22 7.07 -17.28
CA GLY A 34 -14.10 8.20 -18.20
C GLY A 34 -13.46 9.45 -17.59
N GLN A 35 -13.16 9.46 -16.29
CA GLN A 35 -12.31 10.49 -15.70
C GLN A 35 -10.82 10.10 -15.85
N PRO A 36 -9.94 11.05 -16.19
CA PRO A 36 -8.51 10.78 -16.33
C PRO A 36 -7.78 10.70 -14.98
N ASP A 37 -8.35 11.33 -13.95
CA ASP A 37 -7.74 11.47 -12.63
C ASP A 37 -8.60 10.76 -11.57
N TYR A 38 -7.97 10.41 -10.45
CA TYR A 38 -8.62 9.78 -9.30
C TYR A 38 -8.72 10.79 -8.16
N GLU A 39 -9.91 11.01 -7.61
CA GLU A 39 -10.05 11.85 -6.42
C GLU A 39 -9.52 11.08 -5.21
N VAL A 40 -8.70 11.76 -4.39
CA VAL A 40 -8.13 11.20 -3.17
C VAL A 40 -8.52 12.08 -1.99
N GLN A 41 -9.07 11.44 -0.96
CA GLN A 41 -9.30 12.07 0.34
C GLN A 41 -8.54 11.27 1.40
N GLN A 42 -7.92 11.96 2.36
CA GLN A 42 -7.20 11.30 3.45
C GLN A 42 -7.17 12.18 4.70
N ALA A 43 -7.10 11.55 5.88
CA ALA A 43 -6.96 12.24 7.15
C ALA A 43 -6.26 11.38 8.21
N GLY A 44 -5.74 12.05 9.25
CA GLY A 44 -4.97 11.46 10.33
C GLY A 44 -3.48 11.87 10.27
N ASP A 45 -2.70 11.38 11.23
CA ASP A 45 -1.28 11.71 11.36
C ASP A 45 -0.41 11.16 10.21
N ARG A 46 -0.93 10.18 9.47
CA ARG A 46 -0.26 9.56 8.32
C ARG A 46 -1.05 9.81 7.04
N SER A 47 -0.32 10.11 5.98
CA SER A 47 -0.86 10.23 4.63
C SER A 47 -0.82 8.85 3.95
N LEU A 48 -1.83 8.01 4.24
CA LEU A 48 -1.79 6.59 3.86
C LEU A 48 -1.82 6.36 2.35
N TRP A 49 -2.42 7.26 1.57
CA TRP A 49 -2.37 7.14 0.11
C TRP A 49 -0.96 7.40 -0.40
N ASP A 50 -0.32 8.47 0.06
CA ASP A 50 1.05 8.82 -0.34
C ASP A 50 2.04 7.71 0.02
N GLU A 51 1.88 7.08 1.19
CA GLU A 51 2.68 5.90 1.57
C GLU A 51 2.45 4.71 0.63
N THR A 52 1.19 4.48 0.23
CA THR A 52 0.83 3.40 -0.71
C THR A 52 1.43 3.65 -2.09
N GLU A 53 1.32 4.88 -2.59
CA GLU A 53 1.90 5.30 -3.86
C GLU A 53 3.42 5.18 -3.83
N ALA A 54 4.07 5.67 -2.76
CA ALA A 54 5.51 5.55 -2.59
C ALA A 54 5.98 4.09 -2.60
N ALA A 55 5.27 3.20 -1.89
CA ALA A 55 5.57 1.77 -1.90
C ALA A 55 5.39 1.15 -3.29
N TYR A 56 4.31 1.48 -3.99
CA TYR A 56 4.06 1.01 -5.36
C TYR A 56 5.15 1.48 -6.32
N LEU A 57 5.50 2.77 -6.32
CA LEU A 57 6.57 3.33 -7.15
C LEU A 57 7.93 2.70 -6.82
N GLN A 58 8.20 2.39 -5.55
CA GLN A 58 9.42 1.68 -5.15
C GLN A 58 9.45 0.25 -5.68
N TRP A 59 8.33 -0.48 -5.62
CA TRP A 59 8.20 -1.82 -6.22
C TRP A 59 8.40 -1.79 -7.75
N ILE A 60 7.88 -0.76 -8.43
CA ILE A 60 8.14 -0.54 -9.86
C ILE A 60 9.64 -0.34 -10.11
N LYS A 61 10.33 0.47 -9.29
CA LYS A 61 11.79 0.69 -9.39
C LYS A 61 12.61 -0.58 -9.18
N TRP A 62 12.15 -1.51 -8.36
CA TRP A 62 12.76 -2.84 -8.20
C TRP A 62 12.52 -3.79 -9.38
N GLY A 63 11.77 -3.34 -10.40
CA GLY A 63 11.50 -4.14 -11.60
C GLY A 63 10.28 -5.05 -11.44
N ARG A 64 9.33 -4.71 -10.56
CA ARG A 64 8.10 -5.47 -10.33
C ARG A 64 8.37 -6.93 -9.90
N PRO A 65 9.21 -7.16 -8.87
CA PRO A 65 9.50 -8.51 -8.41
C PRO A 65 8.23 -9.23 -7.96
N ASP A 66 8.13 -10.51 -8.30
CA ASP A 66 7.13 -11.41 -7.75
C ASP A 66 7.37 -11.62 -6.24
N ILE A 67 6.32 -11.98 -5.51
CA ILE A 67 6.37 -12.20 -4.05
C ILE A 67 7.42 -13.24 -3.65
N THR A 68 7.73 -14.22 -4.51
CA THR A 68 8.74 -15.26 -4.28
C THR A 68 10.18 -14.74 -4.20
N ARG A 69 10.46 -13.52 -4.69
CA ARG A 69 11.77 -12.87 -4.57
C ARG A 69 11.96 -12.18 -3.22
N PHE A 70 10.89 -11.96 -2.49
CA PHE A 70 10.97 -11.43 -1.14
C PHE A 70 11.21 -12.57 -0.16
N GLY A 71 12.14 -12.35 0.76
CA GLY A 71 12.36 -13.24 1.88
C GLY A 71 12.34 -12.51 3.19
N ILE A 72 12.36 -13.29 4.26
CA ILE A 72 12.35 -12.79 5.62
C ILE A 72 13.41 -13.52 6.43
N THR A 73 14.21 -12.76 7.16
CA THR A 73 15.10 -13.28 8.19
C THR A 73 14.56 -12.87 9.54
N ILE A 74 14.36 -13.84 10.42
CA ILE A 74 13.88 -13.64 11.78
C ILE A 74 14.99 -14.06 12.74
N THR A 75 15.33 -13.19 13.67
CA THR A 75 16.20 -13.45 14.82
C THR A 75 15.43 -13.13 16.11
N PRO A 76 15.94 -13.50 17.29
CA PRO A 76 15.26 -13.17 18.55
C PRO A 76 15.05 -11.66 18.78
N ASP A 77 15.89 -10.82 18.19
CA ASP A 77 15.88 -9.36 18.35
C ASP A 77 15.21 -8.59 17.20
N LYS A 78 15.09 -9.17 16.00
CA LYS A 78 14.58 -8.46 14.82
C LYS A 78 13.96 -9.36 13.77
N GLN A 79 13.12 -8.73 12.96
CA GLN A 79 12.59 -9.28 11.72
C GLN A 79 13.01 -8.34 10.58
N THR A 80 13.61 -8.89 9.53
CA THR A 80 14.10 -8.11 8.38
C THR A 80 13.59 -8.74 7.09
N ILE A 81 12.87 -7.96 6.29
CA ILE A 81 12.46 -8.33 4.93
C ILE A 81 13.61 -7.98 3.99
N TRP A 82 13.83 -8.78 2.96
CA TRP A 82 14.87 -8.55 1.96
C TRP A 82 14.39 -8.95 0.57
N LEU A 83 15.06 -8.41 -0.46
CA LEU A 83 14.80 -8.74 -1.86
C LEU A 83 15.98 -9.55 -2.44
N ASP A 84 15.66 -10.70 -3.03
CA ASP A 84 16.57 -11.72 -3.60
C ASP A 84 17.47 -12.44 -2.60
N THR A 85 18.14 -11.71 -1.71
CA THR A 85 19.06 -12.28 -0.73
C THR A 85 19.05 -11.52 0.60
N PRO A 86 19.38 -12.16 1.74
CA PRO A 86 19.51 -11.47 3.03
C PRO A 86 20.52 -10.32 3.08
N ALA A 87 21.41 -10.19 2.09
CA ALA A 87 22.37 -9.08 1.98
C ALA A 87 21.74 -7.79 1.40
N ASN A 88 20.48 -7.83 0.99
CA ASN A 88 19.73 -6.70 0.44
C ASN A 88 18.45 -6.43 1.26
N PRO A 89 18.59 -5.95 2.50
CA PRO A 89 17.46 -5.67 3.39
C PRO A 89 16.63 -4.47 2.89
N LEU A 90 15.32 -4.51 3.17
CA LEU A 90 14.34 -3.45 2.90
C LEU A 90 14.03 -2.64 4.16
#